data_AF-A0A2P1UH55-F1
#
_entry.id   AF-A0A2P1UH55-F1
#
_cell.length_a   1.000
_cell.length_b   1.000
_cell.length_c   1.000
_cell.angle_alpha   90.00
_cell.angle_beta   90.00
_cell.angle_gamma   90.00
#
_symmetry.space_group_name_H-M   'P 1'
#
loop_
_entity.id
_entity.type
_entity.pdbx_description
1 polymer ?
#
loop_
_entity_poly.entity_id
_entity_poly.type
_entity_poly.pdbx_seq_one_letter_code
_entity_poly.pdbx_strand_id
1 'polypeptide(L)'
;MTQFKSIRWAFDLTHIAERIQQYWRIMEHWRRVLPVPMLEIDYEETVDQQTAQTVRLLDFIGLEWDDACMQFHKTDRLVRTASVTQVRQPIYKRSVERWRSYEEALQPLLERLTI
;
A
#
# COMPACT_ATOMS: atom_id res chain seq x y z
N MET A 1 -13.36 19.95 -0.32
CA MET A 1 -12.82 18.96 0.63
C MET A 1 -13.60 17.66 0.44
N THR A 2 -12.95 16.50 0.34
CA THR A 2 -13.62 15.21 0.06
C THR A 2 -14.66 14.90 1.14
N GLN A 3 -15.90 14.60 0.76
CA GLN A 3 -16.97 14.25 1.70
C GLN A 3 -16.86 12.77 2.10
N PHE A 4 -15.93 12.43 2.99
CA PHE A 4 -15.69 11.03 3.36
C PHE A 4 -16.94 10.30 3.90
N LYS A 5 -17.89 11.03 4.51
CA LYS A 5 -19.17 10.47 5.00
C LYS A 5 -20.08 9.89 3.91
N SER A 6 -19.91 10.26 2.63
CA SER A 6 -20.67 9.64 1.53
C SER A 6 -19.95 8.42 0.94
N ILE A 7 -18.73 8.14 1.39
CA ILE A 7 -17.87 7.07 0.89
C ILE A 7 -17.75 6.02 1.99
N ARG A 8 -18.67 5.04 2.03
CA ARG A 8 -18.75 4.07 3.14
C ARG A 8 -17.43 3.36 3.45
N TRP A 9 -16.68 2.96 2.42
CA TRP A 9 -15.36 2.34 2.60
C TRP A 9 -14.29 3.27 3.18
N ALA A 10 -14.56 4.55 3.40
CA ALA A 10 -13.60 5.49 3.99
C ALA A 10 -13.82 5.76 5.49
N PHE A 11 -14.94 5.32 6.08
CA PHE A 11 -15.23 5.60 7.50
C PHE A 11 -16.07 4.53 8.23
N ASP A 12 -16.72 3.61 7.51
CA ASP A 12 -17.49 2.51 8.09
C ASP A 12 -16.61 1.26 8.17
N LEU A 13 -16.32 0.80 9.39
CA LEU A 13 -15.39 -0.30 9.67
C LEU A 13 -15.82 -1.63 9.03
N THR A 14 -17.12 -1.93 9.02
CA THR A 14 -17.66 -3.14 8.39
C THR A 14 -17.48 -3.05 6.88
N HIS A 15 -17.80 -1.90 6.28
CA HIS A 15 -17.65 -1.69 4.85
C HIS A 15 -16.16 -1.64 4.41
N ILE A 16 -15.25 -1.22 5.29
CA ILE A 16 -13.80 -1.32 5.04
C ILE A 16 -13.38 -2.79 4.96
N ALA A 17 -13.78 -3.63 5.94
CA ALA A 17 -13.47 -5.05 5.93
C ALA A 17 -13.99 -5.75 4.66
N GLU A 18 -15.24 -5.48 4.28
CA GLU A 18 -15.83 -6.01 3.05
C GLU A 18 -15.08 -5.54 1.80
N ARG A 19 -14.64 -4.27 1.76
CA ARG A 19 -13.84 -3.75 0.64
C ARG A 19 -12.50 -4.48 0.51
N ILE A 20 -11.83 -4.77 1.62
CA ILE A 20 -10.56 -5.52 1.64
C ILE A 20 -10.78 -6.95 1.10
N GLN A 21 -11.83 -7.64 1.54
CA GLN A 21 -12.16 -8.97 1.03
C GLN A 21 -12.51 -8.98 -0.46
N GLN A 22 -13.28 -7.99 -0.92
CA GLN A 22 -13.58 -7.87 -2.35
C GLN A 22 -12.33 -7.61 -3.18
N TYR A 23 -11.37 -6.83 -2.65
CA TYR A 23 -10.07 -6.65 -3.29
C TYR A 23 -9.33 -7.98 -3.43
N TRP A 24 -9.18 -8.76 -2.35
CA TRP A 24 -8.50 -10.07 -2.43
C TRP A 24 -9.17 -11.03 -3.40
N ARG A 25 -10.51 -11.13 -3.37
CA ARG A 25 -11.27 -11.97 -4.31
C ARG A 25 -11.00 -11.60 -5.76
N ILE A 26 -10.95 -10.30 -6.07
CA ILE A 26 -10.67 -9.82 -7.44
C ILE A 26 -9.22 -10.09 -7.82
N MET A 27 -8.27 -9.85 -6.93
CA MET A 27 -6.85 -10.12 -7.20
C MET A 27 -6.58 -11.62 -7.39
N GLU A 28 -7.19 -12.50 -6.60
CA GLU A 28 -7.12 -13.94 -6.79
C GLU A 28 -7.70 -14.36 -8.14
N HIS A 29 -8.86 -13.81 -8.52
CA HIS A 29 -9.44 -14.05 -9.83
C HIS A 29 -8.48 -13.62 -10.95
N TRP A 30 -7.90 -12.42 -10.87
CA TRP A 30 -6.98 -11.91 -11.87
C TRP A 30 -5.69 -12.73 -11.98
N ARG A 31 -5.12 -13.16 -10.85
CA ARG A 31 -3.97 -14.09 -10.84
C ARG A 31 -4.26 -15.40 -11.57
N ARG A 32 -5.53 -15.85 -11.57
CA ARG A 32 -5.95 -17.07 -12.26
C ARG A 32 -6.24 -16.88 -13.75
N VAL A 33 -6.79 -15.73 -14.15
CA VAL A 33 -7.33 -15.56 -15.53
C VAL A 33 -6.49 -14.69 -16.45
N LEU A 34 -5.67 -13.78 -15.91
CA LEU A 34 -4.87 -12.90 -16.74
C LEU A 34 -3.53 -13.57 -17.08
N PRO A 35 -3.13 -13.61 -18.36
CA PRO A 35 -1.86 -14.20 -18.77
C PRO A 35 -0.70 -13.19 -18.62
N VAL A 36 -0.72 -12.39 -17.55
CA VAL A 36 0.31 -11.39 -17.27
C VAL A 36 0.99 -11.71 -15.94
N PRO A 37 2.33 -11.66 -15.86
CA PRO A 37 3.02 -11.76 -14.59
C PRO A 37 2.56 -10.66 -13.63
N MET A 38 2.46 -10.97 -12.34
CA MET A 38 2.15 -10.01 -11.29
C MET A 38 3.19 -10.09 -10.19
N LEU A 39 3.70 -8.94 -9.76
CA LEU A 39 4.59 -8.83 -8.62
C LEU A 39 3.87 -8.21 -7.44
N GLU A 40 3.85 -8.93 -6.32
CA GLU A 40 3.35 -8.41 -5.04
C GLU A 40 4.51 -7.79 -4.26
N ILE A 41 4.31 -6.53 -3.87
CA ILE A 41 5.24 -5.74 -3.07
C ILE A 41 4.59 -5.52 -1.71
N ASP A 42 5.18 -6.13 -0.68
CA ASP A 42 4.75 -5.98 0.69
C ASP A 42 5.24 -4.64 1.26
N TYR A 43 4.35 -3.92 1.95
CA TYR A 43 4.66 -2.57 2.44
C TYR A 43 5.71 -2.63 3.54
N GLU A 44 5.53 -3.52 4.52
CA GLU A 44 6.41 -3.71 5.66
C GLU A 44 7.80 -4.18 5.20
N GLU A 45 7.88 -5.14 4.28
CA GLU A 45 9.14 -5.60 3.70
C GLU A 45 9.84 -4.50 2.90
N THR A 46 9.10 -3.68 2.15
CA THR A 46 9.68 -2.54 1.41
C THR A 46 10.23 -1.47 2.34
N VAL A 47 9.53 -1.19 3.43
CA VAL A 47 9.97 -0.23 4.45
C VAL A 47 11.17 -0.77 5.23
N ASP A 48 11.25 -2.08 5.45
CA ASP A 48 12.36 -2.72 6.13
C ASP A 48 13.60 -2.86 5.24
N GLN A 49 13.40 -3.19 3.96
CA GLN A 49 14.44 -3.63 3.02
C GLN A 49 14.32 -2.93 1.65
N GLN A 50 14.31 -1.60 1.65
CA GLN A 50 14.09 -0.78 0.44
C GLN A 50 14.94 -1.21 -0.76
N THR A 51 16.25 -1.39 -0.57
CA THR A 51 17.16 -1.75 -1.66
C THR A 51 16.79 -3.09 -2.27
N ALA A 52 16.57 -4.12 -1.45
CA ALA A 52 16.24 -5.47 -1.92
C ALA A 52 14.91 -5.49 -2.68
N GLN A 53 13.88 -4.83 -2.15
CA GLN A 53 12.57 -4.75 -2.82
C GLN A 53 12.63 -3.92 -4.11
N THR A 54 13.46 -2.87 -4.15
CA THR A 54 13.67 -2.08 -5.37
C THR A 54 14.36 -2.89 -6.45
N VAL A 55 15.42 -3.63 -6.12
CA VAL A 55 16.10 -4.53 -7.08
C VAL A 55 15.12 -5.57 -7.62
N ARG A 56 14.37 -6.24 -6.74
CA ARG A 56 13.35 -7.21 -7.12
C ARG A 56 12.28 -6.62 -8.05
N LEU A 57 11.85 -5.38 -7.80
CA LEU A 57 10.92 -4.66 -8.66
C LEU A 57 11.54 -4.38 -10.04
N LEU A 58 12.76 -3.84 -10.08
CA LEU A 58 13.46 -3.50 -11.33
C LEU A 58 13.72 -4.74 -12.18
N ASP A 59 14.18 -5.83 -11.58
CA ASP A 59 14.38 -7.12 -12.25
C ASP A 59 13.09 -7.64 -12.88
N PHE A 60 11.97 -7.53 -12.15
CA PHE A 60 10.67 -7.98 -12.64
C PHE A 60 10.17 -7.18 -13.86
N ILE A 61 10.49 -5.89 -13.95
CA ILE A 61 10.12 -5.04 -15.08
C ILE A 61 11.24 -4.89 -16.13
N GLY A 62 12.38 -5.56 -15.95
CA GLY A 62 13.51 -5.56 -16.87
C GLY A 62 14.25 -4.21 -16.96
N LEU A 63 14.33 -3.46 -15.86
CA LEU A 63 15.06 -2.20 -15.78
C LEU A 63 16.38 -2.35 -15.00
N GLU A 64 17.38 -1.56 -15.37
CA GLU A 64 18.65 -1.48 -14.65
C GLU A 64 18.52 -0.64 -13.37
N TRP A 65 19.45 -0.84 -12.43
CA TRP A 65 19.54 -0.06 -11.21
C TRP A 65 19.89 1.41 -11.48
N ASP A 66 19.22 2.32 -10.75
CA ASP A 66 19.57 3.75 -10.67
C ASP A 66 19.54 4.19 -9.20
N ASP A 67 20.60 4.87 -8.74
CA ASP A 67 20.70 5.42 -7.38
C ASP A 67 19.56 6.40 -7.06
N ALA A 68 18.93 7.01 -8.08
CA ALA A 68 17.74 7.82 -7.93
C ALA A 68 16.58 7.08 -7.26
N CYS A 69 16.51 5.74 -7.36
CA CYS A 69 15.51 4.94 -6.66
C CYS A 69 15.61 5.08 -5.13
N MET A 70 16.82 5.24 -4.59
CA MET A 70 17.03 5.49 -3.16
C MET A 70 16.81 6.96 -2.77
N GLN A 71 16.83 7.85 -3.77
CA GLN A 71 16.69 9.30 -3.60
C GLN A 71 15.35 9.83 -4.12
N PHE A 72 14.32 8.97 -4.21
CA PHE A 72 12.99 9.31 -4.76
C PHE A 72 12.38 10.61 -4.19
N HIS A 73 12.64 10.89 -2.91
CA HIS A 73 12.13 12.07 -2.19
C HIS A 73 12.71 13.40 -2.71
N LYS A 74 13.83 13.36 -3.45
CA LYS A 74 14.49 14.52 -4.07
C LYS A 74 13.93 14.89 -5.45
N THR A 75 12.98 14.12 -6.00
CA THR A 75 12.43 14.39 -7.35
C THR A 75 11.78 15.77 -7.45
N ASP A 76 12.02 16.53 -8.52
CA ASP A 76 11.34 17.83 -8.73
C ASP A 76 9.88 17.69 -9.17
N ARG A 77 9.43 16.47 -9.49
CA ARG A 77 8.07 16.22 -9.96
C ARG A 77 7.02 16.65 -8.92
N LEU A 78 6.02 17.38 -9.39
CA LEU A 78 4.89 17.77 -8.56
C LEU A 78 4.08 16.55 -8.10
N VAL A 79 3.91 16.40 -6.79
CA VAL A 79 3.12 15.31 -6.18
C VAL A 79 1.75 15.86 -5.81
N ARG A 80 0.71 15.38 -6.51
CA ARG A 80 -0.69 15.83 -6.34
C ARG A 80 -1.54 14.83 -5.55
N THR A 81 -1.03 14.36 -4.41
CA THR A 81 -1.74 13.40 -3.54
C THR A 81 -1.82 13.91 -2.11
N ALA A 82 -2.73 13.36 -1.31
CA ALA A 82 -2.82 13.64 0.13
C ALA A 82 -1.56 13.22 0.90
N SER A 83 -0.72 12.37 0.31
CA SER A 83 0.54 11.87 0.88
C SER A 83 1.77 12.71 0.48
N VAL A 84 1.59 13.92 -0.07
CA VAL A 84 2.70 14.76 -0.57
C VAL A 84 3.82 14.95 0.45
N THR A 85 3.49 15.22 1.71
CA THR A 85 4.48 15.42 2.78
C THR A 85 5.21 14.12 3.14
N GLN A 86 4.56 12.97 2.98
CA GLN A 86 5.12 11.65 3.28
C GLN A 86 6.09 11.20 2.18
N VAL A 87 5.67 11.31 0.91
CA VAL A 87 6.48 10.95 -0.27
C VAL A 87 7.73 11.83 -0.42
N ARG A 88 7.72 13.04 0.17
CA ARG A 88 8.85 13.97 0.19
C ARG A 88 9.89 13.66 1.27
N GLN A 89 9.77 12.52 1.95
CA GLN A 89 10.72 12.06 2.97
C GLN A 89 11.39 10.76 2.52
N PRO A 90 12.62 10.47 2.98
CA PRO A 90 13.19 9.12 2.88
C PRO A 90 12.25 8.08 3.49
N ILE A 91 12.42 6.80 3.13
CA ILE A 91 11.68 5.72 3.78
C ILE A 91 11.90 5.78 5.30
N TYR A 92 10.81 5.64 6.04
CA TYR A 92 10.80 5.65 7.49
C TYR A 92 9.86 4.55 8.01
N LYS A 93 10.12 4.07 9.23
CA LYS A 93 9.36 2.97 9.84
C LYS A 93 8.21 3.41 10.76
N ARG A 94 8.07 4.71 11.09
CA ARG A 94 7.06 5.22 12.04
C ARG A 94 5.58 4.98 11.67
N SER A 95 5.31 4.55 10.43
CA SER A 95 3.96 4.22 9.96
C SER A 95 3.66 2.72 10.06
N VAL A 96 4.69 1.88 10.17
CA VAL A 96 4.56 0.44 10.37
C VAL A 96 3.84 0.19 11.69
N GLU A 97 2.83 -0.69 11.65
CA GLU A 97 2.02 -1.06 12.81
C GLU A 97 1.32 0.09 13.54
N ARG A 98 1.26 1.30 12.97
CA ARG A 98 0.64 2.46 13.61
C ARG A 98 -0.86 2.24 13.91
N TRP A 99 -1.49 1.32 13.20
CA TRP A 99 -2.88 0.91 13.44
C TRP A 99 -3.07 0.26 14.82
N ARG A 100 -2.02 -0.34 15.42
CA ARG A 100 -2.10 -1.02 16.72
C ARG A 100 -2.54 -0.08 17.84
N SER A 101 -2.19 1.20 17.76
CA SER A 101 -2.67 2.22 18.71
C SER A 101 -4.20 2.40 18.70
N TYR A 102 -4.88 1.86 17.69
CA TYR A 102 -6.32 1.91 17.50
C TYR A 102 -6.96 0.51 17.47
N GLU A 103 -6.22 -0.52 17.84
CA GLU A 103 -6.64 -1.92 17.74
C GLU A 103 -8.01 -2.18 18.40
N GLU A 104 -8.24 -1.65 19.60
CA GLU A 104 -9.53 -1.74 20.29
C GLU A 104 -10.67 -1.11 19.48
N ALA A 105 -10.44 0.07 18.89
CA ALA A 105 -11.44 0.75 18.07
C ALA A 105 -11.67 0.05 16.72
N LEU A 106 -10.70 -0.74 16.26
CA LEU A 106 -10.76 -1.48 15.00
C LEU A 106 -11.41 -2.86 15.14
N GLN A 107 -11.80 -3.30 16.34
CA GLN A 107 -12.41 -4.60 16.56
C GLN A 107 -13.57 -4.93 15.59
N PRO A 108 -14.53 -4.03 15.31
CA PRO A 108 -15.61 -4.33 14.35
C PRO A 108 -15.12 -4.64 12.93
N LEU A 109 -13.97 -4.07 12.53
CA LEU A 109 -13.32 -4.38 11.25
C LEU A 109 -12.65 -5.75 11.35
N LEU A 110 -11.86 -5.99 12.40
CA LEU A 110 -11.08 -7.21 12.59
C LEU A 110 -11.97 -8.46 12.68
N GLU A 111 -13.08 -8.38 13.43
CA GLU A 111 -14.07 -9.46 13.54
C GLU A 111 -14.72 -9.82 12.20
N ARG A 112 -14.88 -8.83 11.32
CA ARG A 112 -15.48 -9.02 9.99
C ARG A 112 -14.46 -9.51 8.96
N LEU A 113 -13.17 -9.28 9.19
CA LEU A 113 -12.11 -9.57 8.24
C LEU A 113 -11.74 -11.06 8.25
N THR A 114 -12.41 -11.84 7.40
CA THR A 114 -12.00 -13.21 7.06
C THR A 114 -11.01 -13.17 5.89
N ILE A 115 -9.77 -13.57 6.13
CA ILE A 115 -8.67 -13.66 5.14
C ILE A 115 -8.42 -15.12 4.81
#